data_AF-Q48LL9-F1
#
_entry.id   AF-Q48LL9-F1
#
_cell.length_a   1.000
_cell.length_b   1.000
_cell.length_c   1.000
_cell.angle_alpha   90.00
_cell.angle_beta   90.00
_cell.angle_gamma   90.00
#
_symmetry.space_group_name_H-M   'P 1'
#
loop_
_entity.id
_entity.type
_entity.pdbx_description
1 polymer ?
#
loop_
_entity_poly.entity_id
_entity_poly.type
_entity_poly.pdbx_seq_one_letter_code
_entity_poly.pdbx_strand_id
1 'polypeptide(L)' 'MLRINHPDGTHETFTYNELGQVLTHTDGKGQTTQLLRNGRGLPKWRQDAKGQTITYEYDNAIRLEP' A
#
# COMPACT_ATOMS: atom_id res chain seq x y z
N MET A 1 -12.03 7.19 1.24
CA MET A 1 -11.62 6.26 2.31
C MET A 1 -12.64 5.13 2.36
N LEU A 2 -12.19 3.87 2.37
CA LEU A 2 -13.02 2.67 2.57
C LEU A 2 -12.74 2.12 3.97
N ARG A 3 -13.76 1.56 4.63
CA ARG A 3 -13.62 0.85 5.91
C ARG A 3 -14.36 -0.49 5.84
N ILE A 4 -13.70 -1.55 6.26
CA ILE A 4 -14.26 -2.89 6.42
C ILE A 4 -14.37 -3.17 7.91
N ASN A 5 -15.56 -3.50 8.40
CA ASN A 5 -15.78 -3.89 9.79
C ASN A 5 -15.86 -5.42 9.87
N HIS A 6 -15.13 -5.99 10.83
CA HIS A 6 -15.06 -7.43 11.03
C HIS A 6 -16.01 -7.85 12.18
N PRO A 7 -16.51 -9.11 12.19
CA PRO A 7 -17.40 -9.60 13.25
C PRO A 7 -16.79 -9.60 14.65
N ASP A 8 -15.46 -9.66 14.75
CA ASP A 8 -14.72 -9.60 16.01
C ASP A 8 -14.59 -8.16 16.58
N GLY A 9 -15.22 -7.18 15.92
CA GLY A 9 -15.20 -5.77 16.31
C GLY A 9 -13.97 -5.00 15.82
N THR A 10 -13.00 -5.67 15.20
CA THR A 10 -11.88 -4.99 14.53
C THR A 10 -12.32 -4.39 13.20
N HIS A 11 -11.49 -3.54 12.62
CA HIS A 11 -11.78 -2.95 11.31
C HIS A 11 -10.49 -2.63 10.56
N GLU A 12 -10.58 -2.60 9.24
CA GLU A 12 -9.50 -2.15 8.37
C GLU A 12 -9.93 -0.93 7.59
N THR A 13 -8.97 -0.06 7.26
CA THR A 13 -9.24 1.13 6.45
C THR A 13 -8.27 1.27 5.29
N PHE A 14 -8.78 1.84 4.19
CA PHE A 14 -8.02 2.05 2.97
C PHE A 14 -8.24 3.46 2.44
N THR A 15 -7.18 4.08 1.92
CA THR A 15 -7.27 5.30 1.11
C THR A 15 -6.81 5.00 -0.31
N TYR A 16 -7.26 5.81 -1.26
CA TYR A 16 -7.03 5.56 -2.68
C TYR A 16 -6.66 6.86 -3.38
N ASN A 17 -5.86 6.76 -4.44
CA ASN A 17 -5.68 7.83 -5.39
C ASN A 17 -6.86 7.90 -6.39
N GLU A 18 -6.83 8.88 -7.29
CA GLU A 18 -7.86 9.09 -8.33
C GLU A 18 -7.99 7.91 -9.30
N LEU A 19 -6.96 7.07 -9.42
CA LEU A 19 -6.95 5.86 -10.25
C LEU A 19 -7.49 4.63 -9.50
N GLY A 20 -8.01 4.80 -8.28
CA GLY A 20 -8.53 3.70 -7.46
C GLY A 20 -7.45 2.78 -6.88
N GLN A 21 -6.18 3.22 -6.86
CA GLN A 21 -5.08 2.46 -6.29
C GLN A 21 -4.89 2.82 -4.82
N VAL A 22 -4.62 1.80 -3.97
CA VAL A 22 -4.42 1.99 -2.53
C VAL A 22 -3.20 2.87 -2.26
N LEU A 23 -3.39 3.92 -1.46
CA LEU A 23 -2.33 4.81 -0.93
C LEU A 23 -1.96 4.43 0.51
N THR A 24 -2.94 4.13 1.34
CA THR A 24 -2.73 3.65 2.71
C THR A 24 -3.64 2.48 3.02
N HIS A 25 -3.15 1.54 3.83
CA HIS A 25 -3.93 0.47 4.45
C HIS A 25 -3.61 0.45 5.94
N THR A 26 -4.63 0.58 6.77
CA THR A 26 -4.55 0.38 8.21
C THR A 26 -5.25 -0.91 8.58
N ASP A 27 -4.51 -1.85 9.18
CA ASP A 27 -5.03 -3.17 9.55
C ASP A 27 -5.88 -3.14 10.84
N GLY A 28 -6.44 -4.30 11.20
CA GLY A 28 -7.25 -4.47 12.43
C GLY A 28 -6.51 -4.19 13.74
N LYS A 29 -5.18 -4.10 13.71
CA LYS A 29 -4.33 -3.75 14.86
C LYS A 29 -3.95 -2.26 14.86
N GLY A 30 -4.47 -1.47 13.92
CA GLY A 30 -4.14 -0.06 13.76
C GLY A 30 -2.79 0.19 13.08
N GLN A 31 -2.14 -0.83 12.54
CA GLN A 31 -0.85 -0.69 11.86
C GLN A 31 -1.08 -0.19 10.44
N THR A 32 -0.41 0.91 10.08
CA THR A 32 -0.59 1.54 8.77
C THR A 32 0.59 1.27 7.85
N THR A 33 0.30 0.81 6.64
CA THR A 33 1.23 0.70 5.53
C THR A 33 0.91 1.77 4.49
N GLN A 34 1.94 2.49 4.03
CA GLN A 34 1.84 3.45 2.94
C GLN A 34 2.39 2.86 1.65
N LEU A 35 1.73 3.11 0.53
CA LEU A 35 2.09 2.58 -0.79
C LEU A 35 2.10 3.69 -1.83
N LEU A 36 3.10 3.66 -2.70
CA LEU A 36 3.17 4.47 -3.91
C LEU A 36 3.35 3.56 -5.12
N ARG A 37 2.73 3.94 -6.23
CA ARG A 37 2.89 3.29 -7.53
C ARG A 37 3.53 4.24 -8.53
N ASN A 38 4.26 3.70 -9.50
CA ASN A 38 4.78 4.47 -10.62
C ASN A 38 3.69 4.69 -11.69
N GLY A 39 4.02 5.43 -12.76
CA GLY A 39 3.09 5.70 -13.86
C GLY A 39 2.62 4.46 -14.63
N ARG A 40 3.32 3.32 -14.50
CA ARG A 40 2.89 2.01 -15.03
C ARG A 40 1.96 1.25 -14.08
N GLY A 41 1.62 1.85 -12.92
CA GLY A 41 0.84 1.21 -11.87
C GLY A 41 1.58 0.15 -11.06
N LEU A 42 2.89 -0.03 -11.26
CA LEU A 42 3.70 -0.97 -10.48
C LEU A 42 4.03 -0.36 -9.11
N PRO A 43 4.17 -1.16 -8.04
CA PRO A 43 4.71 -0.68 -6.77
C PRO A 43 6.01 0.09 -7.00
N LYS A 44 6.15 1.28 -6.42
CA LYS A 44 7.37 2.09 -6.49
C LYS A 44 8.03 2.17 -5.13
N TRP A 45 7.22 2.28 -4.09
CA TRP A 45 7.69 2.45 -2.73
C TRP A 45 6.64 1.94 -1.76
N ARG A 46 7.09 1.40 -0.64
CA ARG A 46 6.25 1.10 0.52
C ARG A 46 6.94 1.50 1.81
N GLN A 47 6.14 1.84 2.81
CA GLN A 47 6.58 1.98 4.19
C GLN A 47 5.64 1.22 5.11
N ASP A 48 6.20 0.40 5.99
CA ASP A 48 5.43 -0.31 7.01
C ASP A 48 5.19 0.56 8.25
N ALA A 49 4.40 0.03 9.19
CA ALA A 49 4.05 0.73 10.42
C ALA A 49 5.24 1.00 11.36
N LYS A 50 6.39 0.34 11.15
CA LYS A 50 7.63 0.59 11.89
C LYS A 50 8.50 1.65 11.22
N GLY A 51 8.05 2.22 10.10
CA GLY A 51 8.80 3.18 9.31
C GLY A 51 9.82 2.56 8.37
N GLN A 52 9.91 1.22 8.29
CA GLN A 52 10.82 0.56 7.37
C GLN A 52 10.32 0.74 5.94
N THR A 53 11.21 1.15 5.05
CA THR A 53 10.88 1.45 3.66
C THR A 53 11.51 0.46 2.69
N ILE A 54 10.81 0.18 1.60
CA ILE A 54 11.34 -0.54 0.43
C ILE A 54 10.99 0.27 -0.82
N THR A 55 11.98 0.49 -1.68
CA THR A 55 11.81 1.06 -3.02
C THR A 55 11.95 -0.06 -4.05
N TYR A 56 11.14 0.00 -5.09
CA TYR A 56 11.12 -0.98 -6.17
C TYR A 56 11.49 -0.31 -7.47
N GLU A 57 12.51 -0.85 -8.14
CA GLU A 57 12.92 -0.43 -9.47
C GLU A 57 12.75 -1.58 -10.45
N TYR A 58 12.43 -1.25 -11.69
CA TYR A 58 12.14 -2.26 -12.71
C TYR A 58 12.85 -1.90 -13.99
N ASP A 59 13.36 -2.92 -14.66
CA ASP A 59 13.89 -2.77 -16.00
C ASP A 59 12.80 -2.47 -17.05
N ASN A 60 13.24 -2.32 -18.29
CA ASN A 60 12.34 -2.09 -19.42
C ASN A 60 11.43 -3.27 -19.74
N ALA A 61 11.78 -4.48 -19.27
CA ALA A 61 10.97 -5.69 -19.38
C ALA A 61 10.04 -5.91 -18.16
N ILE A 62 9.93 -4.94 -17.25
CA ILE A 62 9.08 -4.99 -16.04
C ILE A 62 9.56 -6.07 -15.04
N ARG A 63 10.84 -6.47 -15.10
CA ARG A 63 11.45 -7.33 -14.08
C ARG A 63 11.94 -6.48 -12.93
N LEU A 64 11.72 -6.94 -11.70
CA LEU A 64 12.20 -6.28 -10.50
C LEU A 64 13.73 -6.33 -10.48
N GLU A 65 14.37 -5.18 -10.31
CA GLU A 65 15.82 -5.10 -10.15
C GLU A 65 16.22 -5.62 -8.74
N PRO A 66 17.35 -6.34 -8.63
CA PRO A 66 17.84 -6.86 -7.35
C PRO A 66 18.26 -5.77 -6.36
#